data_AF-W2T9Z6-F1
#
_entry.id   AF-W2T9Z6-F1
#
_cell.length_a   1.000
_cell.length_b   1.000
_cell.length_c   1.000
_cell.angle_alpha   90.00
_cell.angle_beta   90.00
_cell.angle_gamma   90.00
#
_symmetry.space_group_name_H-M   'P 1'
#
loop_
_entity.id
_entity.type
_entity.pdbx_description
1 polymer ?
#
loop_
_entity_poly.entity_id
_entity_poly.type
_entity_poly.pdbx_seq_one_letter_code
_entity_poly.pdbx_strand_id
1 'polypeptide(L)'
;TKPRFSGMFGYHMTTASDRAVILTTNERDALAMYEATDGALAFALPNGERVNPNIFPYLEDFEQVFLWFPSRHLDYAKEWGYALNGVRCYLIRNAERPIELVRNGKHKDVKHILSREAVR
;
A
#
# COMPACT_ATOMS: atom_id res chain seq x y z
N THR A 1 -15.56 20.41 -9.86
CA THR A 1 -15.72 19.22 -10.71
C THR A 1 -15.29 18.00 -9.92
N LYS A 2 -16.13 16.97 -9.78
CA LYS A 2 -15.72 15.72 -9.12
C LYS A 2 -14.55 15.12 -9.93
N PRO A 3 -13.42 14.75 -9.32
CA PRO A 3 -12.33 14.12 -10.05
C PRO A 3 -12.83 12.85 -10.73
N ARG A 4 -12.43 12.64 -11.99
CA ARG A 4 -12.66 11.36 -12.69
C ARG A 4 -11.95 10.27 -11.90
N PHE A 5 -12.61 9.13 -11.73
CA PHE A 5 -12.03 7.95 -11.08
C PHE A 5 -10.65 7.64 -11.69
N SER A 6 -9.60 7.76 -10.88
CA SER A 6 -8.28 7.26 -11.25
C SER A 6 -8.20 5.82 -10.76
N GLY A 7 -8.27 4.87 -11.70
CA GLY A 7 -8.32 3.45 -11.41
C GLY A 7 -7.12 2.98 -10.59
N MET A 8 -7.30 2.90 -9.28
CA MET A 8 -6.38 2.19 -8.40
C MET A 8 -6.63 0.70 -8.58
N PHE A 9 -5.60 -0.02 -9.03
CA PHE A 9 -5.65 -1.48 -9.06
C PHE A 9 -5.96 -2.01 -7.66
N GLY A 10 -6.83 -3.02 -7.55
CA GLY A 10 -7.26 -3.59 -6.27
C GLY A 10 -8.41 -2.84 -5.57
N TYR A 11 -8.68 -1.56 -5.88
CA TYR A 11 -9.72 -0.79 -5.20
C TYR A 11 -11.13 -1.39 -5.31
N HIS A 12 -11.44 -2.02 -6.44
CA HIS A 12 -12.71 -2.69 -6.69
C HIS A 12 -13.00 -3.87 -5.74
N MET A 13 -12.00 -4.35 -4.99
CA MET A 13 -12.17 -5.42 -4.01
C MET A 13 -12.57 -4.90 -2.62
N THR A 14 -12.64 -3.58 -2.42
CA THR A 14 -12.99 -2.96 -1.14
C THR A 14 -14.42 -3.32 -0.73
N THR A 15 -14.60 -3.67 0.53
CA THR A 15 -15.87 -3.90 1.19
C THR A 15 -16.10 -2.87 2.30
N ALA A 16 -17.35 -2.71 2.73
CA ALA A 16 -17.68 -1.78 3.82
C ALA A 16 -17.07 -2.15 5.19
N SER A 17 -16.52 -3.37 5.34
CA SER A 17 -15.84 -3.83 6.55
C SER A 17 -14.34 -3.57 6.57
N ASP A 18 -13.73 -3.19 5.44
CA ASP A 18 -12.29 -2.99 5.36
C ASP A 18 -11.88 -1.71 6.11
N ARG A 19 -10.92 -1.86 7.01
CA ARG A 19 -10.36 -0.75 7.81
C ARG A 19 -8.89 -0.50 7.58
N ALA A 20 -8.20 -1.44 6.94
CA ALA A 20 -6.78 -1.37 6.66
C ALA A 20 -6.50 -1.62 5.17
N VAL A 21 -5.51 -0.92 4.63
CA VAL A 21 -5.08 -1.09 3.24
C VAL A 21 -3.57 -0.97 3.10
N ILE A 22 -3.00 -1.74 2.18
CA ILE A 22 -1.60 -1.63 1.76
C ILE A 22 -1.53 -0.86 0.45
N LEU A 23 -0.73 0.20 0.37
CA LEU A 23 -0.44 0.92 -0.87
C LEU A 23 0.95 0.53 -1.37
N THR A 24 0.99 0.15 -2.65
CA THR A 24 2.21 -0.17 -3.39
C THR A 24 2.33 0.76 -4.60
N THR A 25 3.53 0.84 -5.17
CA THR A 25 3.78 1.69 -6.35
C THR A 25 3.54 0.96 -7.67
N ASN A 26 3.16 -0.32 -7.65
CA ASN A 26 2.87 -1.10 -8.85
C ASN A 26 1.99 -2.33 -8.55
N GLU A 27 1.34 -2.84 -9.59
CA GLU A 27 0.36 -3.93 -9.50
C GLU A 27 0.98 -5.28 -9.08
N ARG A 28 2.24 -5.54 -9.43
CA ARG A 28 2.92 -6.80 -9.07
C ARG A 28 3.13 -6.90 -7.57
N ASP A 29 3.53 -5.80 -6.93
CA ASP A 29 3.67 -5.75 -5.48
C ASP A 29 2.29 -5.89 -4.79
N ALA A 30 1.22 -5.29 -5.35
CA ALA A 30 -0.14 -5.45 -4.80
C ALA A 30 -0.64 -6.91 -4.90
N LEU A 31 -0.41 -7.57 -6.04
CA LEU A 31 -0.75 -8.99 -6.22
C LEU A 31 0.07 -9.90 -5.29
N ALA A 32 1.37 -9.65 -5.15
CA ALA A 32 2.23 -10.40 -4.24
C ALA A 32 1.78 -10.25 -2.78
N MET A 33 1.34 -9.06 -2.38
CA MET A 33 0.71 -8.86 -1.07
C MET A 33 -0.54 -9.71 -0.93
N TYR A 34 -1.48 -9.61 -1.88
CA TYR A 34 -2.73 -10.36 -1.83
C TYR A 34 -2.48 -11.87 -1.71
N GLU A 35 -1.60 -12.43 -2.53
CA GLU A 35 -1.23 -13.85 -2.51
C GLU A 35 -0.56 -14.25 -1.19
N ALA A 36 0.49 -13.54 -0.78
CA ALA A 36 1.28 -13.92 0.40
C ALA A 36 0.53 -13.71 1.73
N THR A 37 -0.50 -12.86 1.74
CA THR A 37 -1.28 -12.55 2.95
C THR A 37 -2.61 -13.31 3.05
N ASP A 38 -2.91 -14.19 2.10
CA ASP A 38 -4.21 -14.85 1.95
C ASP A 38 -5.38 -13.84 1.83
N GLY A 39 -5.14 -12.74 1.11
CA GLY A 39 -6.20 -11.82 0.68
C GLY A 39 -6.23 -10.45 1.36
N ALA A 40 -5.15 -9.98 1.98
CA ALA A 40 -5.14 -8.61 2.52
C ALA A 40 -5.35 -7.58 1.40
N LEU A 41 -6.12 -6.54 1.71
CA LEU A 41 -6.48 -5.50 0.76
C LEU A 41 -5.26 -4.65 0.39
N ALA A 42 -4.86 -4.71 -0.88
CA ALA A 42 -3.69 -3.99 -1.39
C ALA A 42 -4.03 -3.26 -2.69
N PHE A 43 -3.62 -1.99 -2.79
CA PHE A 43 -3.80 -1.16 -3.97
C PHE A 43 -2.47 -0.80 -4.61
N ALA A 44 -2.45 -0.76 -5.94
CA ALA A 44 -1.37 -0.10 -6.67
C ALA A 44 -1.77 1.33 -7.04
N LEU A 45 -0.88 2.26 -6.75
CA LEU A 45 -1.06 3.66 -7.08
C LEU A 45 -0.97 3.89 -8.60
N PRO A 46 -1.90 4.68 -9.19
CA PRO A 46 -2.02 4.82 -10.64
C PRO A 46 -0.83 5.57 -11.27
N ASN A 47 -0.14 6.41 -10.49
CA ASN A 47 1.00 7.21 -10.93
C ASN A 47 2.32 6.78 -10.24
N GLY A 48 2.40 5.52 -9.83
CA GLY A 48 3.56 4.99 -9.10
C GLY A 48 3.72 5.68 -7.75
N GLU A 49 4.94 6.11 -7.43
CA GLU A 49 5.27 6.74 -6.15
C GLU A 49 4.76 8.17 -5.99
N ARG A 50 4.41 8.86 -7.08
CA ARG A 50 4.08 10.29 -7.05
C ARG A 50 2.72 10.53 -6.41
N VAL A 51 2.66 11.50 -5.51
CA VAL A 51 1.42 11.90 -4.83
C VAL A 51 0.37 12.36 -5.85
N ASN A 52 -0.83 11.79 -5.75
CA ASN A 52 -1.99 12.17 -6.55
C ASN A 52 -3.18 12.50 -5.63
N PRO A 53 -3.46 13.79 -5.38
CA PRO A 53 -4.56 14.19 -4.50
C PRO A 53 -5.94 13.69 -4.93
N ASN A 54 -6.13 13.39 -6.22
CA ASN A 54 -7.41 12.89 -6.73
C ASN A 54 -7.81 11.53 -6.15
N ILE A 55 -6.87 10.77 -5.58
CA ILE A 55 -7.21 9.49 -4.95
C ILE A 55 -7.54 9.58 -3.45
N PHE A 56 -7.28 10.70 -2.79
CA PHE A 56 -7.42 10.80 -1.33
C PHE A 56 -8.84 10.48 -0.84
N PRO A 57 -9.93 10.91 -1.51
CA PRO A 57 -11.28 10.56 -1.07
C PRO A 57 -11.54 9.05 -1.02
N TYR A 58 -10.85 8.25 -1.84
CA TYR A 58 -10.99 6.78 -1.83
C TYR A 58 -10.16 6.11 -0.74
N LEU A 59 -9.28 6.86 -0.08
CA LEU A 59 -8.40 6.38 0.98
C LEU A 59 -8.84 6.88 2.36
N GLU A 60 -9.78 7.81 2.46
CA GLU A 60 -10.20 8.45 3.72
C GLU A 60 -10.85 7.48 4.71
N ASP A 61 -11.59 6.49 4.23
CA ASP A 61 -12.33 5.54 5.07
C ASP A 61 -11.43 4.49 5.78
N PHE A 62 -10.15 4.39 5.39
CA PHE A 62 -9.21 3.46 6.00
C PHE A 62 -8.59 4.04 7.27
N GLU A 63 -8.72 3.31 8.37
CA GLU A 63 -8.13 3.64 9.67
C GLU A 63 -6.64 3.35 9.74
N GLN A 64 -6.15 2.44 8.88
CA GLN A 64 -4.74 2.07 8.78
C GLN A 64 -4.30 2.01 7.32
N VAL A 65 -3.23 2.73 7.00
CA VAL A 65 -2.65 2.77 5.65
C VAL A 65 -1.19 2.35 5.73
N PHE A 66 -0.86 1.18 5.19
CA PHE A 66 0.51 0.69 5.11
C PHE A 66 1.13 1.09 3.77
N LEU A 67 2.29 1.73 3.81
CA LEU A 67 3.00 2.22 2.64
C LEU A 67 4.22 1.32 2.40
N TRP A 68 4.11 0.37 1.48
CA TRP A 68 5.19 -0.56 1.13
C TRP A 68 5.78 -0.21 -0.23
N PHE A 69 6.65 0.79 -0.22
CA PHE A 69 7.29 1.30 -1.42
C PHE A 69 8.68 0.69 -1.59
N PRO A 70 9.24 0.68 -2.81
CA PRO A 70 10.66 0.42 -3.00
C PRO A 70 11.53 1.31 -2.08
N SER A 71 12.65 0.79 -1.58
CA SER A 71 13.58 1.55 -0.72
C SER A 71 14.01 2.88 -1.32
N ARG A 72 14.25 2.92 -2.64
CA ARG A 72 14.57 4.15 -3.39
C ARG A 72 13.43 5.18 -3.45
N HIS A 73 12.20 4.80 -3.11
CA HIS A 73 11.02 5.68 -3.11
C HIS A 73 10.55 6.01 -1.67
N LEU A 74 11.41 5.80 -0.66
CA LEU A 74 11.04 6.03 0.74
C LEU A 74 10.62 7.48 1.01
N ASP A 75 11.22 8.47 0.34
CA ASP A 75 10.84 9.87 0.54
C ASP A 75 9.44 10.16 0.00
N TYR A 76 9.05 9.56 -1.12
CA TYR A 76 7.67 9.61 -1.60
C TYR A 76 6.70 8.93 -0.62
N ALA A 77 7.09 7.81 -0.02
CA ALA A 77 6.25 7.17 1.00
C ALA A 77 6.00 8.11 2.20
N LYS A 78 7.01 8.88 2.63
CA LYS A 78 6.83 9.90 3.66
C LYS A 78 5.89 11.02 3.21
N GLU A 79 6.06 11.52 1.98
CA GLU A 79 5.15 12.53 1.40
C GLU A 79 3.69 12.06 1.38
N TRP A 80 3.46 10.81 0.96
CA TRP A 80 2.14 10.17 1.04
C TRP A 80 1.63 10.09 2.47
N GLY A 81 2.47 9.70 3.42
CA GLY A 81 2.11 9.65 4.84
C GLY A 81 1.66 11.01 5.37
N TYR A 82 2.38 12.09 5.04
CA TYR A 82 1.98 13.45 5.42
C TYR A 82 0.66 13.85 4.79
N ALA A 83 0.47 13.56 3.50
CA ALA A 83 -0.74 13.94 2.77
C ALA A 83 -1.99 13.16 3.20
N LEU A 84 -1.82 11.90 3.63
CA LEU A 84 -2.90 11.01 4.06
C LEU A 84 -3.20 11.07 5.56
N ASN A 85 -2.75 12.09 6.29
CA ASN A 85 -2.75 12.11 7.76
C ASN A 85 -1.83 11.02 8.33
N GLY A 86 -0.61 11.42 8.68
CA GLY A 86 0.45 10.51 9.14
C GLY A 86 0.11 9.71 10.40
N VAL A 87 -0.92 10.10 11.17
CA VAL A 87 -1.36 9.36 12.36
C VAL A 87 -1.80 7.93 12.06
N ARG A 88 -2.36 7.70 10.87
CA ARG A 88 -2.87 6.40 10.42
C ARG A 88 -1.96 5.70 9.42
N CYS A 89 -0.81 6.29 9.09
CA CYS A 89 0.11 5.77 8.09
C CYS A 89 1.24 5.00 8.75
N TYR A 90 1.62 3.88 8.13
CA TYR A 90 2.71 3.03 8.57
C TYR A 90 3.67 2.78 7.39
N LEU A 91 4.92 3.20 7.53
CA LEU A 91 5.96 3.00 6.54
C LEU A 91 6.60 1.62 6.72
N ILE A 92 6.62 0.82 5.65
CA ILE A 92 7.41 -0.40 5.60
C ILE A 92 8.78 -0.07 5.02
N ARG A 93 9.84 -0.29 5.80
CA ARG A 93 11.23 0.05 5.42
C ARG A 93 12.05 -1.14 4.93
N ASN A 94 11.41 -2.28 4.68
CA ASN A 94 12.09 -3.46 4.21
C ASN A 94 12.76 -3.21 2.85
N ALA A 95 13.98 -3.71 2.68
CA ALA A 95 14.73 -3.55 1.44
C ALA A 95 14.13 -4.35 0.28
N GLU A 96 13.60 -5.54 0.57
CA GLU A 96 12.89 -6.36 -0.40
C GLU A 96 11.42 -5.93 -0.49
N ARG A 97 10.92 -5.88 -1.72
CA ARG A 97 9.51 -5.57 -2.00
C ARG A 97 8.68 -6.85 -2.00
N PRO A 98 7.36 -6.76 -1.84
CA PRO A 98 6.49 -7.94 -1.79
C PRO A 98 6.74 -8.93 -2.92
N ILE A 99 6.87 -8.47 -4.17
CA ILE A 99 7.11 -9.36 -5.31
C ILE A 99 8.44 -10.11 -5.22
N GLU A 100 9.50 -9.48 -4.72
CA GLU A 100 10.80 -10.15 -4.61
C GLU A 100 10.80 -11.18 -3.47
N LEU A 101 10.14 -10.88 -2.35
CA LEU A 101 9.94 -11.83 -1.26
C LEU A 101 9.18 -13.08 -1.74
N VAL A 102 8.06 -12.88 -2.44
CA VAL A 102 7.26 -13.97 -3.03
C VAL A 102 8.09 -14.80 -4.01
N ARG A 103 8.79 -14.16 -4.95
CA ARG A 103 9.66 -14.85 -5.93
C ARG A 103 10.78 -15.65 -5.29
N ASN A 104 11.27 -15.20 -4.14
CA ASN A 104 12.31 -15.87 -3.36
C ASN A 104 11.74 -16.94 -2.41
N GLY A 105 10.44 -17.25 -2.48
CA GLY A 105 9.78 -18.23 -1.62
C GLY A 105 9.47 -17.75 -0.19
N LYS A 106 9.71 -16.47 0.11
CA LYS A 106 9.61 -15.86 1.44
C LYS A 106 8.22 -15.30 1.77
N HIS A 107 7.16 -16.03 1.40
CA HIS A 107 5.76 -15.61 1.61
C HIS A 107 5.45 -15.31 3.09
N LYS A 108 6.01 -16.10 4.01
CA LYS A 108 5.82 -15.92 5.46
C LYS A 108 6.42 -14.60 5.96
N ASP A 109 7.51 -14.15 5.34
CA ASP A 109 8.18 -12.91 5.70
C ASP A 109 7.31 -11.71 5.36
N VAL A 110 6.51 -11.77 4.28
CA VAL A 110 5.57 -10.70 3.92
C VAL A 110 4.60 -10.39 5.08
N LYS A 111 3.98 -11.42 5.66
CA LYS A 111 3.08 -11.28 6.81
C LYS A 111 3.83 -10.80 8.06
N HIS A 112 5.05 -11.27 8.27
CA HIS A 112 5.87 -10.88 9.41
C HIS A 112 6.24 -9.40 9.36
N ILE A 113 6.73 -8.93 8.21
CA ILE A 113 7.13 -7.54 7.98
C ILE A 113 5.92 -6.61 8.16
N LEU A 114 4.77 -6.94 7.56
CA LEU A 114 3.56 -6.13 7.67
C LEU A 114 3.10 -5.96 9.14
N SER A 115 3.26 -6.99 9.96
CA SER A 115 2.81 -6.98 11.36
C SER A 115 3.84 -6.44 12.36
N ARG A 116 5.15 -6.47 12.04
CA ARG A 116 6.22 -6.19 13.02
C ARG A 116 7.18 -5.07 12.62
N GLU A 117 7.36 -4.81 11.34
CA GLU A 117 8.35 -3.84 10.83
C GLU A 117 7.70 -2.54 10.34
N ALA A 118 6.39 -2.41 10.52
CA ALA A 118 5.64 -1.22 10.21
C ALA A 118 5.97 -0.10 11.20
N VAL A 119 6.59 0.98 10.71
CA VAL A 119 7.01 2.12 11.53
C VAL A 119 6.08 3.30 11.27
N ARG A 120 5.65 3.98 12.33
CA ARG A 120 4.85 5.22 12.23
C ARG A 120 5.72 6.43 11.90
#